data_AF-A0A329QU34-F1
#
_entry.id   AF-A0A329QU34-F1
#
_cell.length_a   1.000
_cell.length_b   1.000
_cell.length_c   1.000
_cell.angle_alpha   90.00
_cell.angle_beta   90.00
_cell.angle_gamma   90.00
#
_symmetry.space_group_name_H-M   'P 1'
#
loop_
_entity.id
_entity.type
_entity.pdbx_description
1 polymer ?
#
loop_
_entity_poly.entity_id
_entity_poly.type
_entity_poly.pdbx_seq_one_letter_code
_entity_poly.pdbx_strand_id
1 'polypeptide(L)'
;MSGEYALGVWEQGPDQEGMDITVAAEIGREEFSSYTAAIATYQSLVARPTYQVLTRNHHRLAAMLDTYSNLERIGGLFKNLDLQSVNSMFMGEITNWLASTRLYLESERDFILRQFGDGSDQLRRYQSVTSSAFDTHPGYRFLYDLRNYAQHCGPPLSGLTIAATTGGRTTVDLYLSRSHLLFARFSWSHHARALLEQWPEQISLMPLVDDAMAGLRLVEDEILRVLLQRCGEAVSIMRDGITRAGAVDGHPAVFRLPTSNETGQLAWQTFPETSALDDIEQALATEDPLAAVRPPSSIEPTHSEEQQHADDQAAAVIATWLVHGSGTEVTDAINRVLEQDRSINPLISGLVNLSVTQLTMLERALGAPPEDLLGGFLSRDTE
;
A
#
# COMPACT_ATOMS: atom_id res chain seq x y z
N MET A 1 4.12 24.10 39.40
CA MET A 1 4.88 23.30 38.41
C MET A 1 5.53 24.29 37.47
N SER A 2 6.85 24.36 37.43
CA SER A 2 7.59 25.29 36.55
C SER A 2 8.42 24.56 35.49
N GLY A 3 8.26 23.25 35.37
CA GLY A 3 8.90 22.46 34.32
C GLY A 3 8.26 22.71 32.95
N GLU A 4 9.10 23.05 31.96
CA GLU A 4 8.73 23.17 30.54
C GLU A 4 8.42 21.78 29.91
N TYR A 5 8.96 20.72 30.50
CA TYR A 5 8.87 19.35 29.98
C TYR A 5 8.47 18.37 31.08
N ALA A 6 7.70 17.36 30.71
CA ALA A 6 7.19 16.36 31.64
C ALA A 6 7.06 14.97 31.02
N LEU A 7 7.08 13.94 31.87
CA LEU A 7 6.61 12.59 31.57
C LEU A 7 5.26 12.36 32.24
N GLY A 8 4.45 11.51 31.64
CA GLY A 8 3.16 11.15 32.20
C GLY A 8 2.40 10.20 31.29
N VAL A 9 1.11 10.04 31.56
CA VAL A 9 0.19 9.28 30.73
C VAL A 9 -0.88 10.18 30.15
N TRP A 10 -1.39 9.82 28.99
CA TRP A 10 -2.62 10.41 28.46
C TRP A 10 -3.68 9.35 28.18
N GLU A 11 -4.93 9.74 28.36
CA GLU A 11 -6.10 8.91 28.08
C GLU A 11 -7.13 9.70 27.27
N GLN A 12 -7.90 8.99 26.46
CA GLN A 12 -9.07 9.54 25.78
C GLN A 12 -10.20 8.51 25.85
N GLY A 13 -11.21 8.78 26.67
CA GLY A 13 -12.41 7.95 26.75
C GLY A 13 -13.24 8.01 25.45
N PRO A 14 -14.00 6.95 25.12
CA PRO A 14 -14.76 6.86 23.87
C PRO A 14 -15.81 7.98 23.69
N ASP A 15 -16.33 8.53 24.80
CA ASP A 15 -17.34 9.59 24.81
C ASP A 15 -16.80 10.93 25.37
N GLN A 16 -15.48 11.06 25.54
CA GLN A 16 -14.88 12.23 26.17
C GLN A 16 -14.40 13.25 25.11
N GLU A 17 -14.91 14.47 25.20
CA GLU A 17 -14.32 15.60 24.48
C GLU A 17 -13.03 16.04 25.20
N GLY A 18 -11.89 15.62 24.64
CA GLY A 18 -10.57 16.03 25.09
C GLY A 18 -9.66 14.88 25.49
N MET A 19 -8.51 15.22 26.03
CA MET A 19 -7.46 14.31 26.46
C MET A 19 -7.14 14.59 27.92
N ASP A 20 -7.26 13.56 28.77
CA ASP A 20 -6.83 13.65 30.16
C ASP A 20 -5.33 13.36 30.23
N ILE A 21 -4.59 14.23 30.91
CA ILE A 21 -3.14 14.15 31.02
C ILE A 21 -2.77 14.11 32.49
N THR A 22 -2.10 13.03 32.88
CA THR A 22 -1.56 12.87 34.23
C THR A 22 -0.05 12.98 34.17
N VAL A 23 0.49 14.09 34.67
CA VAL A 23 1.93 14.32 34.77
C VAL A 23 2.49 13.53 35.95
N ALA A 24 3.44 12.63 35.66
CA ALA A 24 4.12 11.81 36.66
C ALA A 24 5.45 12.41 37.13
N ALA A 25 6.21 13.03 36.24
CA ALA A 25 7.51 13.62 36.57
C ALA A 25 7.82 14.84 35.68
N GLU A 26 8.40 15.90 36.27
CA GLU A 26 9.05 16.97 35.50
C GLU A 26 10.42 16.48 35.02
N ILE A 27 10.80 16.80 33.78
CA ILE A 27 12.06 16.36 33.16
C ILE A 27 12.86 17.53 32.58
N GLY A 28 14.17 17.31 32.39
CA GLY A 28 15.04 18.28 31.74
C GLY A 28 14.88 18.30 30.22
N ARG A 29 15.36 19.37 29.57
CA ARG A 29 15.38 19.49 28.09
C ARG A 29 16.19 18.39 27.41
N GLU A 30 17.31 17.98 28.03
CA GLU A 30 18.16 16.91 27.51
C GLU A 30 17.44 15.55 27.57
N GLU A 31 16.77 15.24 28.69
CA GLU A 31 15.93 14.04 28.81
C GLU A 31 14.79 14.05 27.80
N PHE A 32 14.08 15.18 27.67
CA PHE A 32 13.01 15.34 26.68
C PHE A 32 13.52 15.06 25.26
N SER A 33 14.68 15.61 24.91
CA SER A 33 15.31 15.40 23.60
C SER A 33 15.71 13.94 23.39
N SER A 34 16.19 13.26 24.43
CA SER A 34 16.56 11.84 24.41
C SER A 34 15.33 10.95 24.16
N TYR A 35 14.25 11.14 24.93
CA TYR A 35 13.01 10.37 24.75
C TYR A 35 12.37 10.62 23.40
N THR A 36 12.27 11.88 22.95
CA THR A 36 11.71 12.20 21.64
C THR A 36 12.54 11.62 20.48
N ALA A 37 13.86 11.62 20.58
CA ALA A 37 14.73 10.97 19.59
C ALA A 37 14.55 9.44 19.57
N ALA A 38 14.40 8.81 20.75
CA ALA A 38 14.14 7.38 20.88
C ALA A 38 12.77 6.99 20.29
N ILE A 39 11.72 7.73 20.63
CA ILE A 39 10.36 7.54 20.09
C ILE A 39 10.37 7.74 18.56
N ALA A 40 11.01 8.79 18.05
CA ALA A 40 11.11 9.05 16.61
C ALA A 40 11.83 7.92 15.86
N THR A 41 12.80 7.26 16.51
CA THR A 41 13.50 6.09 15.95
C THR A 41 12.52 4.93 15.76
N TYR A 42 11.72 4.62 16.79
CA TYR A 42 10.67 3.60 16.70
C TYR A 42 9.61 3.95 15.65
N GLN A 43 9.12 5.20 15.62
CA GLN A 43 8.14 5.66 14.63
C GLN A 43 8.67 5.53 13.20
N SER A 44 9.96 5.76 12.98
CA SER A 44 10.60 5.59 11.68
C SER A 44 10.63 4.13 11.22
N LEU A 45 10.72 3.18 12.17
CA LEU A 45 10.64 1.73 11.90
C LEU A 45 9.22 1.31 11.47
N VAL A 46 8.17 1.81 12.15
CA VAL A 46 6.80 1.33 11.95
C VAL A 46 6.04 2.06 10.83
N ALA A 47 6.17 3.38 10.73
CA ALA A 47 5.24 4.17 9.91
C ALA A 47 5.48 4.03 8.39
N ARG A 48 6.72 3.79 7.96
CA ARG A 48 7.20 3.60 6.57
C ARG A 48 6.28 4.20 5.47
N PRO A 49 5.91 5.49 5.53
CA PRO A 49 4.75 6.01 4.80
C PRO A 49 4.95 6.04 3.28
N THR A 50 6.17 6.33 2.83
CA THR A 50 6.55 6.34 1.42
C THR A 50 6.51 4.93 0.81
N TYR A 51 6.96 3.92 1.57
CA TYR A 51 6.87 2.52 1.15
C TYR A 51 5.42 2.01 1.14
N GLN A 52 4.59 2.44 2.11
CA GLN A 52 3.15 2.15 2.11
C GLN A 52 2.44 2.75 0.89
N VAL A 53 2.77 3.98 0.49
CA VAL A 53 2.20 4.59 -0.73
C VAL A 53 2.64 3.81 -1.97
N LEU A 54 3.92 3.43 -2.06
CA LEU A 54 4.46 2.62 -3.15
C LEU A 54 3.74 1.27 -3.29
N THR A 55 3.65 0.52 -2.19
CA THR A 55 2.98 -0.78 -2.16
C THR A 55 1.50 -0.65 -2.46
N ARG A 56 0.80 0.35 -1.90
CA ARG A 56 -0.61 0.62 -2.22
C ARG A 56 -0.83 0.88 -3.72
N ASN A 57 0.03 1.68 -4.35
CA ASN A 57 -0.08 1.96 -5.79
C ASN A 57 0.19 0.71 -6.64
N HIS A 58 1.13 -0.15 -6.23
CA HIS A 58 1.35 -1.45 -6.88
C HIS A 58 0.12 -2.35 -6.79
N HIS A 59 -0.46 -2.51 -5.59
CA HIS A 59 -1.68 -3.30 -5.39
C HIS A 59 -2.88 -2.73 -6.16
N ARG A 60 -3.01 -1.40 -6.26
CA ARG A 60 -4.06 -0.76 -7.04
C ARG A 60 -3.95 -1.09 -8.52
N LEU A 61 -2.75 -1.03 -9.09
CA LEU A 61 -2.50 -1.40 -10.48
C LEU A 61 -2.84 -2.87 -10.74
N ALA A 62 -2.38 -3.78 -9.87
CA ALA A 62 -2.68 -5.22 -9.97
C ALA A 62 -4.18 -5.50 -9.83
N ALA A 63 -4.83 -4.95 -8.81
CA ALA A 63 -6.27 -5.12 -8.59
C ALA A 63 -7.11 -4.56 -9.74
N MET A 64 -6.65 -3.49 -10.39
CA MET A 64 -7.31 -2.97 -11.59
C MET A 64 -7.18 -3.95 -12.76
N LEU A 65 -6.03 -4.58 -12.97
CA LEU A 65 -5.89 -5.63 -13.99
C LEU A 65 -6.77 -6.85 -13.71
N ASP A 66 -6.85 -7.27 -12.46
CA ASP A 66 -7.71 -8.39 -12.05
C ASP A 66 -9.19 -8.05 -12.28
N THR A 67 -9.58 -6.82 -11.94
CA THR A 67 -10.92 -6.28 -12.19
C THR A 67 -11.29 -6.41 -13.67
N TYR A 68 -10.43 -5.88 -14.54
CA TYR A 68 -10.69 -5.90 -15.98
C TYR A 68 -10.64 -7.32 -16.56
N SER A 69 -9.73 -8.17 -16.09
CA SER A 69 -9.71 -9.60 -16.47
C SER A 69 -11.01 -10.31 -16.10
N ASN A 70 -11.58 -10.01 -14.93
CA ASN A 70 -12.85 -10.56 -14.48
C ASN A 70 -14.05 -10.03 -15.28
N LEU A 71 -14.07 -8.73 -15.61
CA LEU A 71 -15.12 -8.13 -16.44
C LEU A 71 -15.15 -8.75 -17.85
N GLU A 72 -13.98 -9.01 -18.44
CA GLU A 72 -13.93 -9.67 -19.74
C GLU A 72 -14.42 -11.11 -19.67
N ARG A 73 -14.05 -11.84 -18.61
CA ARG A 73 -14.50 -13.21 -18.37
C ARG A 73 -16.03 -13.30 -18.25
N ILE A 74 -16.67 -12.37 -17.54
CA ILE A 74 -18.10 -12.48 -17.19
C ILE A 74 -19.02 -12.14 -18.37
N GLY A 75 -18.61 -11.24 -19.29
CA GLY A 75 -19.55 -10.79 -20.32
C GLY A 75 -18.97 -10.40 -21.68
N GLY A 76 -17.65 -10.57 -21.91
CA GLY A 76 -17.02 -10.05 -23.12
C GLY A 76 -17.26 -8.54 -23.31
N LEU A 77 -17.47 -7.84 -22.18
CA LEU A 77 -17.98 -6.47 -22.13
C LEU A 77 -16.94 -5.47 -22.61
N PHE A 78 -15.67 -5.87 -22.83
CA PHE A 78 -14.69 -4.98 -23.46
C PHE A 78 -15.13 -4.49 -24.83
N LYS A 79 -15.99 -5.22 -25.54
CA LYS A 79 -16.56 -4.74 -26.81
C LYS A 79 -17.33 -3.42 -26.68
N ASN A 80 -17.81 -3.11 -25.47
CA ASN A 80 -18.57 -1.91 -25.16
C ASN A 80 -17.78 -0.91 -24.29
N LEU A 81 -16.58 -1.27 -23.82
CA LEU A 81 -15.75 -0.37 -23.04
C LEU A 81 -15.02 0.59 -23.97
N ASP A 82 -14.97 1.86 -23.59
CA ASP A 82 -14.08 2.83 -24.23
C ASP A 82 -12.62 2.48 -23.89
N LEU A 83 -11.96 1.76 -24.80
CA LEU A 83 -10.56 1.36 -24.67
C LEU A 83 -9.62 2.56 -24.44
N GLN A 84 -9.99 3.75 -24.92
CA GLN A 84 -9.21 4.96 -24.69
C GLN A 84 -9.28 5.35 -23.21
N SER A 85 -10.47 5.39 -22.62
CA SER A 85 -10.66 5.65 -21.18
C SER A 85 -9.97 4.60 -20.31
N VAL A 86 -10.10 3.32 -20.65
CA VAL A 86 -9.42 2.22 -19.94
C VAL A 86 -7.90 2.38 -19.98
N ASN A 87 -7.33 2.66 -21.16
CA ASN A 87 -5.89 2.96 -21.28
C ASN A 87 -5.50 4.17 -20.42
N SER A 88 -6.28 5.26 -20.44
CA SER A 88 -5.99 6.45 -19.63
C SER A 88 -5.98 6.15 -18.13
N MET A 89 -6.84 5.25 -17.64
CA MET A 89 -6.85 4.81 -16.25
C MET A 89 -5.60 4.00 -15.90
N PHE A 90 -5.25 3.00 -16.71
CA PHE A 90 -4.01 2.24 -16.53
C PHE A 90 -2.78 3.14 -16.54
N MET A 91 -2.75 4.13 -17.43
CA MET A 91 -1.68 5.11 -17.48
C MET A 91 -1.59 5.92 -16.18
N GLY A 92 -2.71 6.37 -15.63
CA GLY A 92 -2.76 7.05 -14.34
C GLY A 92 -2.14 6.22 -13.22
N GLU A 93 -2.55 4.95 -13.10
CA GLU A 93 -2.02 4.04 -12.06
C GLU A 93 -0.53 3.73 -12.25
N ILE A 94 -0.07 3.51 -13.50
CA ILE A 94 1.35 3.29 -13.81
C ILE A 94 2.18 4.52 -13.44
N THR A 95 1.73 5.72 -13.82
CA THR A 95 2.43 6.96 -13.51
C THR A 95 2.45 7.21 -12.00
N ASN A 96 1.36 6.96 -11.29
CA ASN A 96 1.28 7.06 -9.83
C ASN A 96 2.27 6.10 -9.16
N TRP A 97 2.34 4.86 -9.62
CA TRP A 97 3.30 3.88 -9.12
C TRP A 97 4.74 4.31 -9.39
N LEU A 98 5.09 4.69 -10.63
CA LEU A 98 6.43 5.18 -10.99
C LEU A 98 6.86 6.42 -10.18
N ALA A 99 5.92 7.35 -9.93
CA ALA A 99 6.15 8.52 -9.09
C ALA A 99 6.39 8.13 -7.62
N SER A 100 5.60 7.19 -7.08
CA SER A 100 5.79 6.69 -5.71
C SER A 100 7.10 5.94 -5.51
N THR A 101 7.59 5.21 -6.51
CA THR A 101 8.91 4.56 -6.50
C THR A 101 10.03 5.59 -6.31
N ARG A 102 9.95 6.70 -7.05
CA ARG A 102 10.91 7.80 -6.91
C ARG A 102 10.84 8.43 -5.52
N LEU A 103 9.63 8.79 -5.08
CA LEU A 103 9.41 9.41 -3.79
C LEU A 103 9.99 8.55 -2.66
N TYR A 104 9.76 7.25 -2.71
CA TYR A 104 10.33 6.29 -1.77
C TYR A 104 11.87 6.33 -1.79
N LEU A 105 12.52 6.05 -2.92
CA LEU A 105 13.99 6.00 -2.99
C LEU A 105 14.66 7.33 -2.59
N GLU A 106 14.08 8.48 -2.95
CA GLU A 106 14.60 9.80 -2.57
C GLU A 106 14.40 10.04 -1.06
N SER A 107 13.21 9.77 -0.53
CA SER A 107 12.89 9.92 0.90
C SER A 107 13.80 9.07 1.78
N GLU A 108 14.03 7.81 1.43
CA GLU A 108 14.87 6.91 2.22
C GLU A 108 16.34 7.32 2.19
N ARG A 109 16.83 7.73 1.03
CA ARG A 109 18.19 8.30 0.92
C ARG A 109 18.35 9.54 1.78
N ASP A 110 17.40 10.48 1.70
CA ASP A 110 17.45 11.74 2.44
C ASP A 110 17.24 11.51 3.95
N PHE A 111 16.45 10.52 4.32
CA PHE A 111 16.35 10.06 5.70
C PHE A 111 17.70 9.56 6.21
N ILE A 112 18.34 8.61 5.50
CA ILE A 112 19.64 8.05 5.92
C ILE A 112 20.70 9.14 6.00
N LEU A 113 20.78 10.04 5.01
CA LEU A 113 21.72 11.15 5.00
C LEU A 113 21.52 12.09 6.21
N ARG A 114 20.28 12.47 6.51
CA ARG A 114 19.99 13.34 7.66
C ARG A 114 20.29 12.67 9.00
N GLN A 115 20.06 11.36 9.09
CA GLN A 115 20.16 10.62 10.35
C GLN A 115 21.58 10.15 10.67
N PHE A 116 22.34 9.71 9.68
CA PHE A 116 23.65 9.10 9.87
C PHE A 116 24.79 9.91 9.26
N GLY A 117 24.48 10.88 8.41
CA GLY A 117 25.47 11.73 7.75
C GLY A 117 26.06 11.11 6.48
N ASP A 118 26.78 11.96 5.73
CA ASP A 118 27.52 11.57 4.54
C ASP A 118 28.73 10.70 4.93
N GLY A 119 28.99 9.64 4.17
CA GLY A 119 30.05 8.67 4.46
C GLY A 119 29.73 7.60 5.53
N SER A 120 28.53 7.59 6.10
CA SER A 120 28.12 6.58 7.08
C SER A 120 28.03 5.16 6.50
N ASP A 121 28.21 4.15 7.35
CA ASP A 121 28.08 2.74 6.97
C ASP A 121 26.67 2.42 6.47
N GLN A 122 25.66 3.04 7.07
CA GLN A 122 24.26 2.92 6.71
C GLN A 122 24.00 3.44 5.28
N LEU A 123 24.58 4.60 4.93
CA LEU A 123 24.50 5.13 3.57
C LEU A 123 25.20 4.22 2.56
N ARG A 124 26.37 3.68 2.91
CA ARG A 124 27.09 2.71 2.07
C ARG A 124 26.30 1.43 1.85
N ARG A 125 25.66 0.89 2.90
CA ARG A 125 24.76 -0.28 2.82
C ARG A 125 23.58 -0.01 1.90
N TYR A 126 22.92 1.14 2.06
CA TYR A 126 21.83 1.59 1.18
C TYR A 126 22.25 1.71 -0.29
N GLN A 127 23.40 2.33 -0.56
CA GLN A 127 23.96 2.44 -1.91
C GLN A 127 24.30 1.06 -2.50
N SER A 128 24.85 0.17 -1.68
CA SER A 128 25.18 -1.20 -2.09
C SER A 128 23.93 -1.99 -2.47
N VAL A 129 22.86 -1.93 -1.67
CA VAL A 129 21.63 -2.69 -1.97
C VAL A 129 20.89 -2.11 -3.17
N THR A 130 20.86 -0.78 -3.33
CA THR A 130 20.25 -0.15 -4.51
C THR A 130 21.02 -0.45 -5.80
N SER A 131 22.35 -0.48 -5.73
CA SER A 131 23.20 -0.95 -6.84
C SER A 131 22.95 -2.43 -7.15
N SER A 132 22.89 -3.28 -6.12
CA SER A 132 22.62 -4.70 -6.29
C SER A 132 21.23 -4.94 -6.90
N ALA A 133 20.20 -4.23 -6.47
CA ALA A 133 18.86 -4.29 -7.06
C ALA A 133 18.88 -3.88 -8.54
N PHE A 134 19.63 -2.84 -8.89
CA PHE A 134 19.81 -2.42 -10.29
C PHE A 134 20.50 -3.49 -11.15
N ASP A 135 21.47 -4.22 -10.61
CA ASP A 135 22.22 -5.23 -11.34
C ASP A 135 21.44 -6.55 -11.47
N THR A 136 20.63 -6.90 -10.46
CA THR A 136 19.96 -8.21 -10.36
C THR A 136 18.51 -8.21 -10.86
N HIS A 137 17.83 -7.05 -10.88
CA HIS A 137 16.42 -6.94 -11.30
C HIS A 137 16.29 -6.10 -12.59
N PRO A 138 16.14 -6.74 -13.77
CA PRO A 138 15.97 -6.04 -15.04
C PRO A 138 14.79 -5.06 -15.07
N GLY A 139 13.67 -5.42 -14.45
CA GLY A 139 12.48 -4.57 -14.30
C GLY A 139 12.76 -3.33 -13.46
N TYR A 140 13.44 -3.49 -12.31
CA TYR A 140 13.88 -2.36 -11.48
C TYR A 140 14.72 -1.37 -12.30
N ARG A 141 15.72 -1.90 -13.01
CA ARG A 141 16.63 -1.12 -13.85
C ARG A 141 15.93 -0.41 -14.99
N PHE A 142 15.05 -1.10 -15.70
CA PHE A 142 14.32 -0.54 -16.82
C PHE A 142 13.31 0.53 -16.38
N LEU A 143 12.59 0.30 -15.27
CA LEU A 143 11.54 1.19 -14.80
C LEU A 143 12.08 2.50 -14.23
N TYR A 144 13.36 2.53 -13.82
CA TYR A 144 14.07 3.77 -13.55
C TYR A 144 14.07 4.72 -14.75
N ASP A 145 14.41 4.21 -15.94
CA ASP A 145 14.39 4.99 -17.18
C ASP A 145 12.97 5.17 -17.71
N LEU A 146 12.08 4.18 -17.56
CA LEU A 146 10.68 4.31 -17.98
C LEU A 146 9.97 5.45 -17.25
N ARG A 147 10.30 5.70 -15.97
CA ARG A 147 9.83 6.87 -15.23
C ARG A 147 10.23 8.17 -15.92
N ASN A 148 11.52 8.30 -16.28
CA ASN A 148 12.03 9.50 -16.94
C ASN A 148 11.39 9.66 -18.33
N TYR A 149 11.20 8.56 -19.06
CA TYR A 149 10.44 8.54 -20.29
C TYR A 149 9.01 9.07 -20.07
N ALA A 150 8.30 8.53 -19.06
CA ALA A 150 6.92 8.92 -18.78
C ALA A 150 6.76 10.42 -18.47
N GLN A 151 7.79 11.02 -17.85
CA GLN A 151 7.82 12.44 -17.52
C GLN A 151 8.12 13.35 -18.73
N HIS A 152 8.87 12.87 -19.73
CA HIS A 152 9.37 13.70 -20.83
C HIS A 152 8.72 13.43 -22.18
N CYS A 153 8.31 12.20 -22.42
CA CYS A 153 7.76 11.74 -23.69
C CYS A 153 6.26 11.46 -23.61
N GLY A 154 5.70 11.51 -22.40
CA GLY A 154 4.32 11.14 -22.16
C GLY A 154 4.17 9.66 -21.85
N PRO A 155 2.94 9.17 -21.86
CA PRO A 155 2.59 7.99 -21.10
C PRO A 155 3.08 6.70 -21.83
N PRO A 156 3.68 5.72 -21.12
CA PRO A 156 4.48 4.65 -21.76
C PRO A 156 3.69 3.45 -22.28
N LEU A 157 2.49 3.19 -21.77
CA LEU A 157 1.66 2.05 -22.17
C LEU A 157 1.32 2.14 -23.67
N SER A 158 1.56 1.04 -24.38
CA SER A 158 1.25 0.96 -25.81
C SER A 158 -0.10 0.34 -26.09
N GLY A 159 -0.60 -0.46 -25.15
CA GLY A 159 -1.97 -0.98 -25.19
C GLY A 159 -2.19 -2.11 -24.19
N LEU A 160 -3.34 -2.75 -24.35
CA LEU A 160 -3.73 -3.95 -23.61
C LEU A 160 -3.97 -5.10 -24.58
N THR A 161 -3.64 -6.31 -24.15
CA THR A 161 -3.94 -7.56 -24.85
C THR A 161 -4.91 -8.38 -24.02
N ILE A 162 -5.83 -9.05 -24.70
CA ILE A 162 -6.80 -9.96 -24.09
C ILE A 162 -6.46 -11.36 -24.60
N ALA A 163 -6.03 -12.23 -23.69
CA ALA A 163 -5.68 -13.61 -24.01
C ALA A 163 -6.63 -14.58 -23.29
N ALA A 164 -7.14 -15.57 -24.02
CA ALA A 164 -7.82 -16.71 -23.43
C ALA A 164 -6.76 -17.73 -22.99
N THR A 165 -6.69 -18.02 -21.69
CA THR A 165 -5.80 -19.07 -21.17
C THR A 165 -6.48 -20.44 -21.20
N THR A 166 -5.67 -21.48 -21.21
CA THR A 166 -6.14 -22.88 -21.18
C THR A 166 -6.87 -23.13 -19.86
N GLY A 167 -8.19 -23.35 -19.93
CA GLY A 167 -9.06 -23.42 -18.74
C GLY A 167 -10.21 -22.39 -18.74
N GLY A 168 -10.32 -21.56 -19.79
CA GLY A 168 -11.45 -20.62 -19.94
C GLY A 168 -11.30 -19.33 -19.15
N ARG A 169 -10.13 -19.08 -18.54
CA ARG A 169 -9.83 -17.83 -17.84
C ARG A 169 -9.29 -16.82 -18.86
N THR A 170 -10.00 -15.72 -19.06
CA THR A 170 -9.52 -14.60 -19.86
C THR A 170 -8.64 -13.70 -18.99
N THR A 171 -7.47 -13.33 -19.50
CA THR A 171 -6.52 -12.44 -18.82
C THR A 171 -6.30 -11.19 -19.66
N VAL A 172 -6.39 -10.04 -19.02
CA VAL A 172 -5.98 -8.75 -19.59
C VAL A 172 -4.51 -8.53 -19.20
N ASP A 173 -3.66 -8.30 -20.19
CA ASP A 173 -2.26 -7.94 -19.99
C ASP A 173 -1.98 -6.54 -20.56
N LEU A 174 -1.05 -5.83 -19.94
CA LEU A 174 -0.59 -4.51 -20.34
C LEU A 174 0.75 -4.66 -21.05
N TYR A 175 0.93 -4.01 -22.19
CA TYR A 175 2.19 -4.10 -22.91
C TYR A 175 2.78 -2.76 -23.34
N LEU A 176 4.10 -2.76 -23.45
CA LEU A 176 4.90 -1.71 -24.07
C LEU A 176 5.36 -2.17 -25.45
N SER A 177 5.31 -1.30 -26.46
CA SER A 177 5.91 -1.55 -27.76
C SER A 177 7.37 -1.16 -27.72
N ARG A 178 8.26 -2.14 -27.90
CA ARG A 178 9.70 -1.92 -28.00
C ARG A 178 10.03 -0.91 -29.10
N SER A 179 9.44 -1.06 -30.28
CA SER A 179 9.69 -0.14 -31.39
C SER A 179 9.25 1.28 -31.03
N HIS A 180 8.06 1.45 -30.44
CA HIS A 180 7.60 2.77 -29.99
C HIS A 180 8.56 3.41 -28.99
N LEU A 181 9.05 2.64 -28.01
CA LEU A 181 10.02 3.12 -27.01
C LEU A 181 11.38 3.48 -27.63
N LEU A 182 11.88 2.70 -28.60
CA LEU A 182 13.16 2.95 -29.27
C LEU A 182 13.11 4.08 -30.30
N PHE A 183 11.95 4.31 -30.94
CA PHE A 183 11.74 5.41 -31.90
C PHE A 183 11.37 6.74 -31.24
N ALA A 184 10.97 6.71 -29.97
CA ALA A 184 10.69 7.93 -29.23
C ALA A 184 11.95 8.79 -29.09
N ARG A 185 11.76 10.11 -29.02
CA ARG A 185 12.84 11.08 -28.80
C ARG A 185 13.26 11.08 -27.32
N PHE A 186 13.76 9.95 -26.83
CA PHE A 186 14.21 9.74 -25.46
C PHE A 186 15.61 9.12 -25.45
N SER A 187 16.47 9.58 -24.54
CA SER A 187 17.81 9.05 -24.38
C SER A 187 17.83 8.00 -23.28
N TRP A 188 17.55 6.75 -23.65
CA TRP A 188 17.71 5.59 -22.76
C TRP A 188 19.15 5.45 -22.27
N SER A 189 19.33 5.06 -21.01
CA SER A 189 20.64 4.64 -20.51
C SER A 189 21.13 3.42 -21.29
N HIS A 190 22.45 3.23 -21.33
CA HIS A 190 23.05 2.07 -22.00
C HIS A 190 22.46 0.75 -21.50
N HIS A 191 22.17 0.63 -20.20
CA HIS A 191 21.61 -0.59 -19.63
C HIS A 191 20.14 -0.82 -19.99
N ALA A 192 19.30 0.21 -19.94
CA ALA A 192 17.89 0.08 -20.34
C ALA A 192 17.75 -0.19 -21.85
N ARG A 193 18.60 0.45 -22.66
CA ARG A 193 18.65 0.19 -24.10
C ARG A 193 19.04 -1.25 -24.43
N ALA A 194 20.06 -1.79 -23.74
CA ALA A 194 20.48 -3.17 -23.93
C ALA A 194 19.35 -4.17 -23.60
N LEU A 195 18.51 -3.88 -22.60
CA LEU A 195 17.32 -4.67 -22.30
C LEU A 195 16.27 -4.57 -23.40
N LEU A 196 15.93 -3.35 -23.83
CA LEU A 196 14.96 -3.12 -24.89
C LEU A 196 15.33 -3.86 -26.18
N GLU A 197 16.59 -3.86 -26.57
CA GLU A 197 17.07 -4.53 -27.79
C GLU A 197 16.95 -6.07 -27.72
N GLN A 198 16.93 -6.65 -26.52
CA GLN A 198 16.80 -8.10 -26.29
C GLN A 198 15.35 -8.55 -26.10
N TRP A 199 14.47 -7.65 -25.65
CA TRP A 199 13.07 -7.98 -25.39
C TRP A 199 12.23 -8.13 -26.67
N PRO A 200 11.11 -8.89 -26.59
CA PRO A 200 10.16 -9.00 -27.69
C PRO A 200 9.53 -7.65 -28.04
N GLU A 201 8.87 -7.57 -29.20
CA GLU A 201 8.22 -6.32 -29.63
C GLU A 201 7.10 -5.87 -28.67
N GLN A 202 6.31 -6.82 -28.18
CA GLN A 202 5.33 -6.57 -27.11
C GLN A 202 5.93 -7.03 -25.79
N ILE A 203 6.20 -6.08 -24.90
CA ILE A 203 6.81 -6.30 -23.60
C ILE A 203 5.71 -6.24 -22.56
N SER A 204 5.37 -7.37 -21.93
CA SER A 204 4.41 -7.40 -20.82
C SER A 204 4.91 -6.55 -19.65
N LEU A 205 4.06 -5.66 -19.16
CA LEU A 205 4.44 -4.65 -18.17
C LEU A 205 4.47 -5.22 -16.75
N MET A 206 3.47 -6.02 -16.36
CA MET A 206 3.36 -6.50 -14.98
C MET A 206 4.56 -7.31 -14.50
N PRO A 207 5.13 -8.24 -15.29
CA PRO A 207 6.36 -8.92 -14.89
C PRO A 207 7.52 -7.98 -14.58
N LEU A 208 7.62 -6.84 -15.27
CA LEU A 208 8.64 -5.83 -15.01
C LEU A 208 8.35 -5.05 -13.72
N VAL A 209 7.08 -4.72 -13.49
CA VAL A 209 6.60 -4.04 -12.27
C VAL A 209 6.86 -4.92 -11.04
N ASP A 210 6.53 -6.21 -11.13
CA ASP A 210 6.71 -7.17 -10.04
C ASP A 210 8.19 -7.43 -9.75
N ASP A 211 9.02 -7.55 -10.80
CA ASP A 211 10.48 -7.65 -10.65
C ASP A 211 11.07 -6.37 -10.01
N ALA A 212 10.56 -5.20 -10.38
CA ALA A 212 10.97 -3.96 -9.72
C ALA A 212 10.54 -3.89 -8.26
N MET A 213 9.33 -4.35 -7.93
CA MET A 213 8.87 -4.45 -6.55
C MET A 213 9.72 -5.43 -5.73
N ALA A 214 10.22 -6.52 -6.34
CA ALA A 214 11.18 -7.40 -5.70
C ALA A 214 12.50 -6.67 -5.38
N GLY A 215 13.05 -5.91 -6.33
CA GLY A 215 14.22 -5.07 -6.08
C GLY A 215 13.98 -4.00 -5.00
N LEU A 216 12.82 -3.36 -4.99
CA LEU A 216 12.44 -2.35 -3.98
C LEU A 216 12.25 -2.95 -2.58
N ARG A 217 11.78 -4.20 -2.49
CA ARG A 217 11.71 -4.96 -1.22
C ARG A 217 13.09 -5.22 -0.64
N LEU A 218 14.10 -5.54 -1.46
CA LEU A 218 15.48 -5.68 -0.98
C LEU A 218 16.00 -4.39 -0.34
N VAL A 219 15.69 -3.25 -0.96
CA VAL A 219 16.04 -1.93 -0.42
C VAL A 219 15.32 -1.67 0.90
N GLU A 220 14.02 -1.94 0.97
CA GLU A 220 13.22 -1.77 2.20
C GLU A 220 13.74 -2.64 3.33
N ASP A 221 14.04 -3.91 3.06
CA ASP A 221 14.60 -4.83 4.03
C ASP A 221 15.89 -4.30 4.64
N GLU A 222 16.76 -3.72 3.82
CA GLU A 222 18.01 -3.17 4.31
C GLU A 222 17.79 -1.93 5.19
N ILE A 223 16.82 -1.09 4.83
CA ILE A 223 16.45 0.07 5.66
C ILE A 223 15.85 -0.40 6.99
N LEU A 224 14.96 -1.40 6.98
CA LEU A 224 14.38 -1.97 8.17
C LEU A 224 15.45 -2.58 9.08
N ARG A 225 16.48 -3.25 8.54
CA ARG A 225 17.62 -3.74 9.36
C ARG A 225 18.35 -2.60 10.06
N VAL A 226 18.64 -1.51 9.33
CA VAL A 226 19.31 -0.33 9.89
C VAL A 226 18.44 0.31 11.00
N LEU A 227 17.14 0.45 10.76
CA LEU A 227 16.20 1.02 11.72
C LEU A 227 16.01 0.13 12.94
N LEU A 228 15.93 -1.18 12.75
CA LEU A 228 15.74 -2.15 13.82
C LEU A 228 16.93 -2.17 14.77
N GLN A 229 18.16 -2.16 14.23
CA GLN A 229 19.38 -2.06 15.03
C GLN A 229 19.36 -0.79 15.89
N ARG A 230 19.00 0.35 15.29
CA ARG A 230 18.92 1.63 16.00
C ARG A 230 17.80 1.66 17.04
N CYS A 231 16.66 1.02 16.75
CA CYS A 231 15.59 0.84 17.73
C CYS A 231 16.10 0.04 18.92
N GLY A 232 16.84 -1.05 18.69
CA GLY A 232 17.50 -1.85 19.73
C GLY A 232 18.35 -1.01 20.68
N GLU A 233 19.17 -0.11 20.15
CA GLU A 233 19.98 0.82 20.94
C GLU A 233 19.12 1.79 21.77
N ALA A 234 17.93 2.14 21.29
CA ALA A 234 17.00 3.07 21.92
C ALA A 234 15.99 2.40 22.87
N VAL A 235 15.88 1.06 22.91
CA VAL A 235 14.89 0.35 23.74
C VAL A 235 15.02 0.70 25.22
N SER A 236 16.25 0.70 25.74
CA SER A 236 16.49 1.00 27.17
C SER A 236 16.01 2.41 27.57
N ILE A 237 16.18 3.40 26.69
CA ILE A 237 15.73 4.78 26.88
C ILE A 237 14.19 4.82 26.89
N MET A 238 13.54 4.12 25.96
CA MET A 238 12.07 4.06 25.91
C MET A 238 11.48 3.35 27.14
N ARG A 239 12.08 2.24 27.60
CA ARG A 239 11.64 1.54 28.81
C ARG A 239 11.78 2.39 30.07
N ASP A 240 12.87 3.13 30.20
CA ASP A 240 13.05 4.08 31.30
C ASP A 240 11.95 5.15 31.28
N GLY A 241 11.66 5.72 30.11
CA GLY A 241 10.59 6.70 29.91
C GLY A 241 9.21 6.16 30.29
N ILE A 242 8.86 4.96 29.84
CA ILE A 242 7.60 4.26 30.18
C ILE A 242 7.51 4.03 31.69
N THR A 243 8.58 3.51 32.30
CA THR A 243 8.62 3.22 33.74
C THR A 243 8.43 4.48 34.58
N ARG A 244 9.06 5.59 34.17
CA ARG A 244 8.98 6.90 34.85
C ARG A 244 7.68 7.64 34.59
N ALA A 245 7.03 7.41 33.45
CA ALA A 245 5.71 7.93 33.15
C ALA A 245 4.62 7.34 34.06
N GLY A 246 4.89 6.18 34.67
CA GLY A 246 4.02 5.54 35.66
C GLY A 246 3.09 4.48 35.06
N ALA A 247 2.82 3.43 35.83
CA ALA A 247 1.96 2.30 35.46
C ALA A 247 0.48 2.59 35.78
N VAL A 248 -0.07 3.64 35.17
CA VAL A 248 -1.50 3.93 35.22
C VAL A 248 -2.12 3.44 33.92
N ASP A 249 -3.39 3.06 33.95
CA ASP A 249 -4.19 2.92 32.72
C ASP A 249 -3.92 4.17 31.84
N GLY A 250 -3.68 3.94 30.54
CA GLY A 250 -3.38 5.00 29.57
C GLY A 250 -2.08 4.83 28.79
N HIS A 251 -1.77 5.85 27.98
CA HIS A 251 -0.68 5.84 27.03
C HIS A 251 0.51 6.67 27.54
N PRO A 252 1.65 6.04 27.91
CA PRO A 252 2.82 6.75 28.41
C PRO A 252 3.35 7.71 27.33
N ALA A 253 3.67 8.94 27.71
CA ALA A 253 4.11 9.98 26.80
C ALA A 253 5.08 10.96 27.44
N VAL A 254 5.79 11.67 26.57
CA VAL A 254 6.60 12.83 26.90
C VAL A 254 5.90 14.10 26.41
N PHE A 255 5.80 15.12 27.27
CA PHE A 255 5.05 16.34 27.05
C PHE A 255 5.95 17.57 27.06
N ARG A 256 5.64 18.54 26.20
CA ARG A 256 6.10 19.93 26.30
C ARG A 256 4.92 20.79 26.71
N LEU A 257 4.99 21.32 27.93
CA LEU A 257 3.93 22.11 28.54
C LEU A 257 4.03 23.58 28.12
N PRO A 258 2.91 24.27 27.87
CA PRO A 258 2.93 25.69 27.57
C PRO A 258 3.42 26.50 28.77
N THR A 259 4.37 27.40 28.53
CA THR A 259 4.84 28.33 29.58
C THR A 259 3.94 29.56 29.63
N SER A 260 3.85 30.23 30.79
CA SER A 260 2.95 31.37 31.01
C SER A 260 3.15 32.57 30.06
N ASN A 261 4.26 32.61 29.32
CA ASN A 261 4.63 33.70 28.42
C ASN A 261 4.53 33.33 26.93
N GLU A 262 4.19 32.09 26.60
CA GLU A 262 4.02 31.64 25.21
C GLU A 262 2.57 31.22 24.97
N THR A 263 1.97 31.64 23.85
CA THR A 263 0.73 31.05 23.32
C THR A 263 0.97 29.63 22.75
N GLY A 264 1.85 28.87 23.40
CA GLY A 264 2.29 27.56 22.96
C GLY A 264 1.15 26.55 23.04
N GLN A 265 1.03 25.72 22.02
CA GLN A 265 0.20 24.53 22.09
C GLN A 265 0.95 23.45 22.86
N LEU A 266 0.21 22.73 23.71
CA LEU A 266 0.65 21.46 24.26
C LEU A 266 1.11 20.54 23.11
N ALA A 267 2.31 19.98 23.22
CA ALA A 267 2.81 18.99 22.29
C ALA A 267 3.23 17.74 23.08
N TRP A 268 2.96 16.56 22.54
CA TRP A 268 3.33 15.29 23.17
C TRP A 268 3.78 14.26 22.14
N GLN A 269 4.53 13.27 22.61
CA GLN A 269 4.85 12.06 21.86
C GLN A 269 4.63 10.84 22.75
N THR A 270 3.90 9.86 22.23
CA THR A 270 3.59 8.62 22.94
C THR A 270 4.73 7.62 22.78
N PHE A 271 5.12 6.98 23.88
CA PHE A 271 6.02 5.84 23.84
C PHE A 271 5.33 4.63 23.18
N PRO A 272 6.09 3.71 22.55
CA PRO A 272 5.53 2.44 22.11
C PRO A 272 5.02 1.60 23.28
N GLU A 273 4.12 0.66 22.98
CA GLU A 273 3.71 -0.36 23.93
C GLU A 273 4.91 -1.22 24.34
N THR A 274 4.90 -1.72 25.59
CA THR A 274 6.00 -2.56 26.10
C THR A 274 6.18 -3.84 25.30
N SER A 275 5.08 -4.44 24.84
CA SER A 275 5.09 -5.59 23.92
C SER A 275 5.87 -5.32 22.63
N ALA A 276 5.68 -4.15 22.02
CA ALA A 276 6.41 -3.78 20.81
C ALA A 276 7.93 -3.61 21.06
N LEU A 277 8.33 -3.21 22.26
CA LEU A 277 9.74 -3.18 22.66
C LEU A 277 10.30 -4.59 22.88
N ASP A 278 9.51 -5.48 23.48
CA ASP A 278 9.86 -6.90 23.63
C ASP A 278 10.05 -7.56 22.25
N ASP A 279 9.17 -7.26 21.29
CA ASP A 279 9.24 -7.77 19.92
C ASP A 279 10.53 -7.34 19.21
N ILE A 280 10.98 -6.09 19.41
CA ILE A 280 12.24 -5.59 18.84
C ILE A 280 13.44 -6.33 19.42
N GLU A 281 13.50 -6.51 20.74
CA GLU A 281 14.59 -7.23 21.40
C GLU A 281 14.62 -8.70 20.98
N GLN A 282 13.45 -9.34 20.90
CA GLN A 282 13.33 -10.71 20.41
C GLN A 282 13.76 -10.82 18.95
N ALA A 283 13.32 -9.91 18.08
CA ALA A 283 13.70 -9.87 16.68
C ALA A 283 15.23 -9.80 16.52
N LEU A 284 15.88 -8.90 17.24
CA LEU A 284 17.34 -8.73 17.22
C LEU A 284 18.11 -9.95 17.74
N ALA A 285 17.48 -10.83 18.52
CA ALA A 285 18.07 -12.06 19.00
C ALA A 285 17.97 -13.24 17.99
N THR A 286 17.23 -13.08 16.89
CA THR A 286 17.08 -14.12 15.86
C THR A 286 18.10 -14.00 14.73
N GLU A 287 18.28 -15.08 13.96
CA GLU A 287 19.13 -15.07 12.75
C GLU A 287 18.55 -14.19 11.63
N ASP A 288 17.22 -14.06 11.54
CA ASP A 288 16.53 -13.16 10.62
C ASP A 288 15.61 -12.18 11.37
N PRO A 289 16.16 -11.06 11.86
CA PRO A 289 15.40 -10.07 12.61
C PRO A 289 14.20 -9.46 11.86
N LEU A 290 14.20 -9.49 10.53
CA LEU A 290 13.10 -8.92 9.75
C LEU A 290 11.85 -9.79 9.75
N ALA A 291 12.00 -11.11 9.90
CA ALA A 291 10.86 -12.03 9.91
C ALA A 291 9.87 -11.72 11.04
N ALA A 292 10.37 -11.21 12.17
CA ALA A 292 9.55 -10.84 13.33
C ALA A 292 8.88 -9.45 13.19
N VAL A 293 9.47 -8.54 12.42
CA VAL A 293 9.03 -7.14 12.32
C VAL A 293 8.17 -6.89 11.08
N ARG A 294 8.27 -7.76 10.06
CA ARG A 294 7.37 -7.69 8.91
C ARG A 294 5.94 -7.92 9.41
N PRO A 295 5.02 -6.97 9.19
CA PRO A 295 3.61 -7.33 9.26
C PRO A 295 3.41 -8.52 8.30
N PRO A 296 2.63 -9.54 8.65
CA PRO A 296 2.33 -10.64 7.75
C PRO A 296 1.92 -10.00 6.42
N SER A 297 2.71 -10.29 5.38
CA SER A 297 2.56 -9.69 4.06
C SER A 297 1.08 -9.70 3.74
N SER A 298 0.50 -8.50 3.62
CA SER A 298 -0.87 -8.20 3.23
C SER A 298 -1.70 -9.48 3.12
N ILE A 299 -2.57 -9.71 4.10
CA ILE A 299 -3.70 -10.62 3.96
C ILE A 299 -4.23 -10.38 2.53
N GLU A 300 -3.85 -11.21 1.56
CA GLU A 300 -4.74 -11.51 0.45
C GLU A 300 -6.03 -11.74 1.20
N PRO A 301 -7.12 -10.98 0.95
CA PRO A 301 -8.37 -11.27 1.62
C PRO A 301 -8.60 -12.74 1.36
N THR A 302 -8.29 -13.56 2.37
CA THR A 302 -8.49 -14.97 2.31
C THR A 302 -9.96 -14.98 2.55
N HIS A 303 -10.70 -14.83 1.45
CA HIS A 303 -12.11 -15.15 1.43
C HIS A 303 -12.16 -16.51 2.12
N SER A 304 -12.79 -16.56 3.29
CA SER A 304 -13.01 -17.84 3.94
C SER A 304 -13.68 -18.75 2.90
N GLU A 305 -13.53 -20.07 3.01
CA GLU A 305 -14.20 -20.97 2.06
C GLU A 305 -15.71 -20.66 1.95
N GLU A 306 -16.31 -20.22 3.05
CA GLU A 306 -17.69 -19.72 3.11
C GLU A 306 -17.89 -18.43 2.29
N GLN A 307 -16.98 -17.47 2.38
CA GLN A 307 -17.05 -16.22 1.61
C GLN A 307 -16.80 -16.46 0.12
N GLN A 308 -15.84 -17.32 -0.22
CA GLN A 308 -15.55 -17.70 -1.59
C GLN A 308 -16.77 -18.39 -2.23
N HIS A 309 -17.40 -19.32 -1.48
CA HIS A 309 -18.62 -19.99 -1.90
C HIS A 309 -19.80 -19.02 -2.06
N ALA A 310 -19.97 -18.07 -1.13
CA ALA A 310 -20.97 -17.01 -1.24
C ALA A 310 -20.76 -16.14 -2.50
N ASP A 311 -19.52 -15.73 -2.76
CA ASP A 311 -19.15 -14.92 -3.93
C ASP A 311 -19.38 -15.70 -5.23
N ASP A 312 -19.05 -16.99 -5.28
CA ASP A 312 -19.26 -17.85 -6.45
C ASP A 312 -20.76 -18.02 -6.78
N GLN A 313 -21.61 -18.22 -5.76
CA GLN A 313 -23.05 -18.32 -5.95
C GLN A 313 -23.68 -17.01 -6.44
N ALA A 314 -23.27 -15.90 -5.83
CA ALA A 314 -23.74 -14.59 -6.24
C ALA A 314 -23.27 -14.25 -7.67
N ALA A 315 -22.05 -14.61 -8.03
CA ALA A 315 -21.53 -14.46 -9.38
C ALA A 315 -22.32 -15.30 -10.40
N ALA A 316 -22.72 -16.53 -10.04
CA ALA A 316 -23.55 -17.38 -10.91
C ALA A 316 -24.94 -16.78 -11.17
N VAL A 317 -25.58 -16.21 -10.14
CA VAL A 317 -26.89 -15.54 -10.27
C VAL A 317 -26.77 -14.26 -11.10
N ILE A 318 -25.77 -13.41 -10.82
CA ILE A 318 -25.52 -12.19 -11.60
C ILE A 318 -25.20 -12.52 -13.06
N ALA A 319 -24.35 -13.52 -13.33
CA ALA A 319 -24.02 -13.93 -14.69
C ALA A 319 -25.27 -14.41 -15.44
N THR A 320 -26.13 -15.19 -14.78
CA THR A 320 -27.41 -15.63 -15.38
C THR A 320 -28.30 -14.43 -15.72
N TRP A 321 -28.39 -13.46 -14.80
CA TRP A 321 -29.15 -12.22 -15.02
C TRP A 321 -28.58 -11.36 -16.15
N LEU A 322 -27.26 -11.22 -16.25
CA LEU A 322 -26.61 -10.46 -17.32
C LEU A 322 -26.84 -11.08 -18.70
N VAL A 323 -26.86 -12.42 -18.80
CA VAL A 323 -27.03 -13.12 -20.08
C VAL A 323 -28.50 -13.19 -20.51
N HIS A 324 -29.41 -13.44 -19.57
CA HIS A 324 -30.82 -13.75 -19.87
C HIS A 324 -31.79 -12.63 -19.49
N GLY A 325 -31.33 -11.56 -18.83
CA GLY A 325 -32.18 -10.52 -18.28
C GLY A 325 -33.01 -11.01 -17.07
N SER A 326 -34.09 -10.29 -16.76
CA SER A 326 -35.07 -10.75 -15.78
C SER A 326 -35.92 -11.88 -16.36
N GLY A 327 -36.12 -12.97 -15.62
CA GLY A 327 -36.95 -14.07 -16.10
C GLY A 327 -36.83 -15.34 -15.28
N THR A 328 -37.45 -16.41 -15.80
CA THR A 328 -37.50 -17.75 -15.20
C THR A 328 -36.11 -18.33 -14.96
N GLU A 329 -35.15 -18.04 -15.83
CA GLU A 329 -33.79 -18.54 -15.78
C GLU A 329 -33.01 -18.01 -14.57
N VAL A 330 -33.24 -16.74 -14.19
CA VAL A 330 -32.67 -16.14 -12.98
C VAL A 330 -33.35 -16.71 -11.74
N THR A 331 -34.67 -16.90 -11.78
CA THR A 331 -35.41 -17.57 -10.71
C THR A 331 -34.89 -19.00 -10.50
N ASP A 332 -34.60 -19.73 -11.57
CA ASP A 332 -34.04 -21.08 -11.52
C ASP A 332 -32.59 -21.09 -11.02
N ALA A 333 -31.79 -20.06 -11.31
CA ALA A 333 -30.47 -19.89 -10.71
C ALA A 333 -30.55 -19.63 -9.20
N ILE A 334 -31.46 -18.75 -8.77
CA ILE A 334 -31.69 -18.47 -7.35
C ILE A 334 -32.21 -19.72 -6.62
N ASN A 335 -33.18 -20.45 -7.21
CA ASN A 335 -33.73 -21.66 -6.62
C ASN A 335 -32.67 -22.77 -6.48
N ARG A 336 -31.78 -22.93 -7.46
CA ARG A 336 -30.65 -23.87 -7.35
C ARG A 336 -29.71 -23.54 -6.20
N VAL A 337 -29.42 -22.25 -5.99
CA VAL A 337 -28.60 -21.80 -4.85
C VAL A 337 -29.31 -22.10 -3.52
N LEU A 338 -30.62 -21.81 -3.44
CA LEU A 338 -31.43 -22.10 -2.25
C LEU A 338 -31.52 -23.61 -1.94
N GLU A 339 -31.62 -24.45 -2.96
CA GLU A 339 -31.64 -25.91 -2.80
C GLU A 339 -30.29 -26.45 -2.31
N GLN A 340 -29.18 -25.88 -2.78
CA GLN A 340 -27.84 -26.30 -2.42
C GLN A 340 -27.49 -25.96 -0.97
N ASP A 341 -27.76 -24.71 -0.55
CA ASP A 341 -27.30 -24.22 0.76
C ASP A 341 -28.39 -24.26 1.84
N ARG A 342 -29.63 -24.55 1.44
CA ARG A 342 -30.83 -24.50 2.31
C ARG A 342 -31.01 -23.15 3.02
N SER A 343 -30.37 -22.10 2.49
CA SER A 343 -30.33 -20.76 3.06
C SER A 343 -30.08 -19.75 1.94
N ILE A 344 -30.71 -18.58 2.05
CA ILE A 344 -30.49 -17.46 1.14
C ILE A 344 -29.30 -16.58 1.57
N ASN A 345 -28.80 -16.78 2.79
CA ASN A 345 -27.80 -15.89 3.37
C ASN A 345 -26.47 -15.85 2.60
N PRO A 346 -25.89 -16.99 2.16
CA PRO A 346 -24.67 -16.96 1.35
C PRO A 346 -24.86 -16.17 0.05
N LEU A 347 -26.00 -16.33 -0.61
CA LEU A 347 -26.34 -15.56 -1.81
C LEU A 347 -26.43 -14.06 -1.54
N ILE A 348 -27.11 -13.64 -0.46
CA ILE A 348 -27.24 -12.22 -0.11
C ILE A 348 -25.88 -11.63 0.24
N SER A 349 -25.09 -12.30 1.07
CA SER A 349 -23.76 -11.85 1.46
C SER A 349 -22.83 -11.75 0.25
N GLY A 350 -22.84 -12.75 -0.63
CA GLY A 350 -22.09 -12.72 -1.88
C GLY A 350 -22.56 -11.62 -2.83
N LEU A 351 -23.88 -11.37 -2.94
CA LEU A 351 -24.42 -10.28 -3.76
C LEU A 351 -24.03 -8.91 -3.22
N VAL A 352 -24.05 -8.71 -1.89
CA VAL A 352 -23.60 -7.47 -1.25
C VAL A 352 -22.10 -7.28 -1.49
N ASN A 353 -21.29 -8.31 -1.28
CA ASN A 353 -19.85 -8.21 -1.50
C ASN A 353 -19.50 -8.00 -2.96
N LEU A 354 -20.17 -8.69 -3.89
CA LEU A 354 -20.02 -8.42 -5.33
C LEU A 354 -20.53 -7.03 -5.71
N SER A 355 -21.59 -6.52 -5.10
CA SER A 355 -22.10 -5.18 -5.37
C SER A 355 -21.14 -4.11 -4.87
N VAL A 356 -20.60 -4.26 -3.66
CA VAL A 356 -19.55 -3.39 -3.12
C VAL A 356 -18.31 -3.48 -4.00
N THR A 357 -17.88 -4.70 -4.36
CA THR A 357 -16.76 -4.93 -5.28
C THR A 357 -17.01 -4.25 -6.61
N GLN A 358 -18.19 -4.41 -7.22
CA GLN A 358 -18.57 -3.78 -8.48
C GLN A 358 -18.68 -2.27 -8.37
N LEU A 359 -19.18 -1.72 -7.26
CA LEU A 359 -19.22 -0.28 -6.97
C LEU A 359 -17.82 0.29 -6.84
N THR A 360 -16.91 -0.40 -6.15
CA THR A 360 -15.50 -0.02 -6.07
C THR A 360 -14.80 -0.18 -7.43
N MET A 361 -15.16 -1.20 -8.21
CA MET A 361 -14.66 -1.37 -9.57
C MET A 361 -15.18 -0.26 -10.50
N LEU A 362 -16.45 0.12 -10.39
CA LEU A 362 -17.07 1.21 -11.13
C LEU A 362 -16.52 2.57 -10.71
N GLU A 363 -16.29 2.78 -9.42
CA GLU A 363 -15.59 3.96 -8.90
C GLU A 363 -14.23 4.10 -9.56
N ARG A 364 -13.45 3.02 -9.57
CA ARG A 364 -12.12 2.99 -10.22
C ARG A 364 -12.21 3.15 -11.73
N ALA A 365 -13.23 2.55 -12.37
CA ALA A 365 -13.43 2.57 -13.81
C ALA A 365 -14.13 3.82 -14.34
N LEU A 366 -14.70 4.66 -13.49
CA LEU A 366 -15.40 5.89 -13.88
C LEU A 366 -14.80 7.14 -13.23
N GLY A 367 -13.90 6.97 -12.25
CA GLY A 367 -13.30 8.07 -11.49
C GLY A 367 -14.31 8.86 -10.65
N ALA A 368 -15.46 8.28 -10.36
CA ALA A 368 -16.55 8.90 -9.60
C ALA A 368 -16.78 8.11 -8.30
N PRO A 369 -16.91 8.78 -7.15
CA PRO A 369 -17.12 8.11 -5.88
C PRO A 369 -18.47 7.35 -5.88
N PRO A 370 -18.60 6.25 -5.11
CA PRO A 370 -19.79 5.39 -5.12
C PRO A 370 -21.09 6.14 -4.86
N GLU A 371 -21.05 7.20 -4.06
CA GLU A 371 -22.20 8.05 -3.74
C GLU A 371 -22.73 8.81 -4.97
N ASP A 372 -21.83 9.26 -5.86
CA ASP A 372 -22.21 9.95 -7.09
C ASP A 372 -22.83 8.99 -8.11
N LEU A 373 -22.32 7.75 -8.15
CA LEU A 373 -22.86 6.68 -8.99
C LEU A 373 -24.27 6.27 -8.53
N LEU A 374 -24.48 6.11 -7.22
CA LEU A 374 -25.78 5.76 -6.63
C LEU A 374 -26.77 6.92 -6.70
N GLY A 375 -26.32 8.16 -6.48
CA GLY A 375 -27.14 9.37 -6.57
C GLY A 375 -27.70 9.62 -7.97
N GLY A 376 -26.97 9.22 -9.02
CA GLY A 376 -27.44 9.26 -10.41
C GLY A 376 -28.59 8.29 -10.73
N PHE A 377 -28.71 7.17 -10.00
CA PHE A 377 -29.82 6.23 -10.15
C PHE A 377 -31.10 6.71 -9.44
N LEU A 378 -30.96 7.36 -8.28
CA LEU A 378 -32.10 7.85 -7.49
C LEU A 378 -32.73 9.14 -8.04
N SER A 379 -32.01 9.87 -8.90
CA SER A 379 -32.46 11.15 -9.48
C SER A 379 -33.20 11.01 -10.81
N ARG A 380 -33.36 9.79 -11.35
CA ARG A 380 -34.04 9.54 -12.63
C ARG A 380 -35.57 9.37 -12.56
N ASP A 381 -36.16 9.39 -11.36
CA ASP A 381 -37.61 9.20 -11.16
C ASP A 381 -38.39 10.51 -10.90
N THR A 382 -37.83 11.68 -11.24
CA THR A 382 -38.52 12.98 -11.09
C THR A 382 -38.59 13.83 -12.37
N GLU A 383 -38.85 13.20 -13.52
CA GLU A 383 -39.38 13.90 -14.71
C GLU A 383 -40.64 13.23 -15.25
#